data_AF-A0A067GHP7-F1
#
_entry.id   AF-A0A067GHP7-F1
#
_cell.length_a   1.000
_cell.length_b   1.000
_cell.length_c   1.000
_cell.angle_alpha   90.00
_cell.angle_beta   90.00
_cell.angle_gamma   90.00
#
_symmetry.space_group_name_H-M   'P 1'
#
loop_
_entity.id
_entity.type
_entity.pdbx_description
1 polymer ?
#
loop_
_entity_poly.entity_id
_entity_poly.type
_entity_poly.pdbx_seq_one_letter_code
_entity_poly.pdbx_strand_id
1 'polypeptide(L)'
;MKASSIFFLISLVAALGACSTGGELRKNFYEETCPEAENIVHNIVWKNAALNPTLAAKLLRVHFHDCFVRGCDASVLIDSTESNSGEKDALPNETLGGFDVIEEVKTELEKKCPGIVSCADIVALAARDSVSFQ
;
A
#
# COMPACT_ATOMS: atom_id res chain seq x y z
N MET A 1 49.97 -10.79 -11.36
CA MET A 1 49.63 -9.47 -10.77
C MET A 1 48.39 -8.83 -11.40
N LYS A 2 48.23 -8.80 -12.73
CA LYS A 2 47.05 -8.19 -13.40
C LYS A 2 45.71 -8.89 -13.11
N ALA A 3 45.70 -10.22 -13.06
CA ALA A 3 44.48 -11.00 -12.81
C ALA A 3 43.91 -10.77 -11.39
N SER A 4 44.78 -10.65 -10.38
CA SER A 4 44.36 -10.43 -8.98
C SER A 4 43.66 -9.07 -8.79
N SER A 5 44.14 -8.01 -9.47
CA SER A 5 43.49 -6.69 -9.45
C SER A 5 42.12 -6.70 -10.16
N ILE A 6 41.96 -7.50 -11.22
CA ILE A 6 40.68 -7.63 -11.94
C ILE A 6 39.65 -8.38 -11.09
N PHE A 7 40.04 -9.48 -10.42
CA PHE A 7 39.16 -10.20 -9.49
C PHE A 7 38.72 -9.33 -8.31
N PHE A 8 39.61 -8.48 -7.79
CA PHE A 8 39.30 -7.56 -6.69
C PHE A 8 38.29 -6.47 -7.12
N LEU A 9 38.44 -5.94 -8.34
CA LEU A 9 37.51 -4.97 -8.93
C LEU A 9 36.12 -5.57 -9.19
N ILE A 10 36.03 -6.81 -9.68
CA ILE A 10 34.76 -7.51 -9.90
C ILE A 10 34.04 -7.77 -8.57
N SER A 11 34.79 -8.18 -7.53
CA SER A 11 34.23 -8.37 -6.18
C SER A 11 33.72 -7.07 -5.56
N LEU A 12 34.38 -5.94 -5.83
CA LEU A 12 33.98 -4.62 -5.32
C LEU A 12 32.71 -4.10 -6.00
N VAL A 13 32.58 -4.31 -7.32
CA VAL A 13 31.36 -3.96 -8.08
C VAL A 13 30.17 -4.82 -7.67
N ALA A 14 30.38 -6.11 -7.39
CA ALA A 14 29.34 -6.99 -6.87
C ALA A 14 28.84 -6.59 -5.47
N ALA A 15 29.73 -6.06 -4.61
CA ALA A 15 29.36 -5.56 -3.29
C ALA A 15 28.59 -4.23 -3.34
N LEU A 16 28.88 -3.37 -4.32
CA LEU A 16 28.12 -2.13 -4.59
C LEU A 16 26.76 -2.39 -5.26
N GLY A 17 26.59 -3.55 -5.88
CA GLY A 17 25.32 -4.04 -6.42
C GLY A 17 24.45 -4.77 -5.39
N ALA A 18 24.80 -4.73 -4.10
CA ALA A 18 23.92 -5.21 -3.04
C ALA A 18 22.59 -4.45 -3.15
N CYS A 19 21.55 -5.18 -3.54
CA CYS A 19 20.19 -4.69 -3.62
C CYS A 19 19.89 -3.89 -2.36
N SER A 20 19.47 -2.63 -2.54
CA SER A 20 18.76 -1.89 -1.50
C SER A 20 17.67 -2.83 -0.98
N THR A 21 17.84 -3.38 0.22
CA THR A 21 16.72 -3.91 0.98
C THR A 21 15.70 -2.76 1.00
N GLY A 22 14.49 -3.00 0.48
CA GLY A 22 13.44 -1.98 0.45
C GLY A 22 13.41 -1.22 1.78
N GLY A 23 13.28 0.11 1.71
CA GLY A 23 13.39 0.97 2.89
C GLY A 23 12.59 0.41 4.07
N GLU A 24 13.19 0.44 5.26
CA GLU A 24 12.55 -0.12 6.45
C GLU A 24 11.26 0.64 6.77
N LEU A 25 10.18 -0.10 7.01
CA LEU A 25 8.92 0.48 7.46
C LEU A 25 9.13 1.11 8.84
N ARG A 26 8.66 2.33 9.01
CA ARG A 26 8.68 3.01 10.32
C ARG A 26 7.36 3.72 10.56
N LYS A 27 7.00 3.86 11.84
CA LYS A 27 5.91 4.74 12.24
C LYS A 27 6.24 6.17 11.81
N ASN A 28 5.19 6.97 11.59
CA ASN A 28 5.32 8.37 11.19
C ASN A 28 6.16 8.57 9.91
N PHE A 29 6.09 7.61 8.96
CA PHE A 29 6.86 7.69 7.72
C PHE A 29 6.59 9.00 6.95
N TYR A 30 5.32 9.45 6.98
CA TYR A 30 4.84 10.64 6.29
C TYR A 30 4.90 11.94 7.11
N GLU A 31 5.46 11.93 8.32
CA GLU A 31 5.41 13.08 9.25
C GLU A 31 6.00 14.37 8.68
N GLU A 32 6.99 14.28 7.80
CA GLU A 32 7.62 15.46 7.16
C GLU A 32 7.03 15.76 5.78
N THR A 33 6.61 14.73 5.02
CA THR A 33 6.23 14.85 3.60
C THR A 33 4.73 15.01 3.39
N CYS A 34 3.91 14.40 4.25
CA CYS A 34 2.46 14.57 4.27
C CYS A 34 1.93 14.41 5.71
N PRO A 35 2.12 15.43 6.57
CA PRO A 35 1.81 15.33 8.01
C PRO A 35 0.34 15.00 8.32
N GLU A 36 -0.57 15.35 7.42
CA GLU A 36 -2.01 15.11 7.56
C GLU A 36 -2.46 13.74 7.04
N ALA A 37 -1.55 12.90 6.52
CA ALA A 37 -1.90 11.66 5.83
C ALA A 37 -2.76 10.71 6.67
N GLU A 38 -2.31 10.35 7.88
CA GLU A 38 -3.04 9.43 8.77
C GLU A 38 -4.39 10.01 9.22
N ASN A 39 -4.47 11.34 9.43
CA ASN A 39 -5.70 12.01 9.83
C ASN A 39 -6.74 12.04 8.69
N ILE A 40 -6.30 12.29 7.45
CA ILE A 40 -7.17 12.24 6.27
C ILE A 40 -7.77 10.84 6.10
N VAL A 41 -6.94 9.78 6.19
CA VAL A 41 -7.44 8.40 6.10
C VAL A 41 -8.45 8.11 7.19
N HIS A 42 -8.10 8.43 8.44
CA HIS A 42 -8.95 8.22 9.61
C HIS A 42 -10.34 8.84 9.45
N ASN A 43 -10.40 10.14 9.12
CA ASN A 43 -11.66 10.87 9.01
C ASN A 43 -12.57 10.31 7.92
N ILE A 44 -12.02 9.98 6.75
CA ILE A 44 -12.79 9.45 5.62
C ILE A 44 -13.31 8.05 5.95
N VAL A 45 -12.47 7.19 6.53
CA VAL A 45 -12.85 5.83 6.94
C VAL A 45 -13.95 5.87 7.99
N TRP A 46 -13.80 6.68 9.04
CA TRP A 46 -14.80 6.79 10.11
C TRP A 46 -16.12 7.38 9.63
N LYS A 47 -16.08 8.43 8.80
CA LYS A 47 -17.26 9.01 8.15
C LYS A 47 -18.04 7.95 7.37
N ASN A 48 -17.35 7.14 6.55
CA ASN A 48 -18.00 6.12 5.73
C ASN A 48 -18.43 4.89 6.55
N ALA A 49 -17.69 4.52 7.60
CA ALA A 49 -18.05 3.42 8.50
C ALA A 49 -19.32 3.72 9.30
N ALA A 50 -19.53 4.99 9.69
CA ALA A 50 -20.77 5.43 10.33
C ALA A 50 -22.00 5.30 9.41
N LEU A 51 -21.83 5.41 8.08
CA LEU A 51 -22.90 5.25 7.11
C LEU A 51 -23.13 3.78 6.71
N ASN A 52 -22.09 2.95 6.79
CA ASN A 52 -22.14 1.55 6.38
C ASN A 52 -21.45 0.64 7.42
N PRO A 53 -22.22 -0.03 8.29
CA PRO A 53 -21.68 -0.91 9.33
C PRO A 53 -20.82 -2.08 8.81
N THR A 54 -20.97 -2.45 7.53
CA THR A 54 -20.17 -3.54 6.92
C THR A 54 -18.80 -3.09 6.42
N LEU A 55 -18.58 -1.77 6.30
CA LEU A 55 -17.37 -1.22 5.68
C LEU A 55 -16.11 -1.61 6.45
N ALA A 56 -16.15 -1.55 7.79
CA ALA A 56 -14.99 -1.86 8.62
C ALA A 56 -14.45 -3.28 8.34
N ALA A 57 -15.36 -4.26 8.25
CA ALA A 57 -15.01 -5.64 7.91
C ALA A 57 -14.47 -5.77 6.48
N LYS A 58 -15.02 -5.01 5.53
CA LYS A 58 -14.56 -5.01 4.13
C LYS A 58 -13.14 -4.47 3.98
N LEU A 59 -12.84 -3.31 4.58
CA LEU A 59 -11.50 -2.70 4.50
C LEU A 59 -10.44 -3.54 5.20
N LEU A 60 -10.77 -4.13 6.36
CA LEU A 60 -9.89 -5.10 7.03
C LEU A 60 -9.60 -6.31 6.12
N ARG A 61 -10.64 -6.83 5.45
CA ARG A 61 -10.50 -7.96 4.52
C ARG A 61 -9.66 -7.60 3.30
N VAL A 62 -9.79 -6.39 2.74
CA VAL A 62 -8.95 -5.94 1.62
C VAL A 62 -7.47 -5.97 2.00
N HIS A 63 -7.11 -5.46 3.18
CA HIS A 63 -5.71 -5.50 3.65
C HIS A 63 -5.18 -6.93 3.81
N PHE A 64 -5.99 -7.84 4.36
CA PHE A 64 -5.63 -9.25 4.44
C PHE A 64 -5.40 -9.87 3.06
N HIS A 65 -6.30 -9.64 2.11
CA HIS A 65 -6.20 -10.21 0.76
C HIS A 65 -5.00 -9.65 -0.01
N ASP A 66 -4.70 -8.36 0.11
CA ASP A 66 -3.51 -7.73 -0.47
C ASP A 66 -2.24 -8.42 0.08
N CYS A 67 -2.06 -8.42 1.40
CA CYS A 67 -0.84 -8.93 2.01
C CYS A 67 -0.61 -10.44 1.80
N PHE A 68 -1.66 -11.24 1.64
CA PHE A 68 -1.51 -12.69 1.44
C PHE A 68 -1.08 -13.06 0.03
N VAL A 69 -1.35 -12.21 -0.96
CA VAL A 69 -0.98 -12.46 -2.35
C VAL A 69 0.25 -11.62 -2.67
N ARG A 70 1.43 -12.24 -2.62
CA ARG A 70 2.72 -11.63 -3.00
C ARG A 70 3.21 -10.45 -2.15
N GLY A 71 2.40 -9.92 -1.24
CA GLY A 71 2.80 -8.96 -0.21
C GLY A 71 1.86 -7.77 -0.12
N CYS A 72 2.06 -6.88 0.86
CA CYS A 72 1.24 -5.69 1.03
C CYS A 72 1.67 -4.60 0.03
N ASP A 73 1.25 -4.72 -1.23
CA ASP A 73 1.72 -3.90 -2.35
C ASP A 73 0.61 -3.21 -3.14
N ALA A 74 -0.64 -3.28 -2.66
CA ALA A 74 -1.85 -2.77 -3.30
C ALA A 74 -2.18 -3.40 -4.66
N SER A 75 -1.60 -4.55 -5.00
CA SER A 75 -1.90 -5.26 -6.25
C SER A 75 -3.37 -5.68 -6.35
N VAL A 76 -4.05 -5.92 -5.22
CA VAL A 76 -5.50 -6.22 -5.18
C VAL A 76 -6.38 -5.07 -5.68
N LEU A 77 -5.85 -3.84 -5.71
CA LEU A 77 -6.61 -2.66 -6.14
C LEU A 77 -6.62 -2.49 -7.67
N ILE A 78 -5.76 -3.19 -8.41
CA ILE A 78 -5.58 -3.00 -9.84
C ILE A 78 -6.73 -3.66 -10.62
N ASP A 79 -7.40 -2.89 -11.46
CA ASP A 79 -8.42 -3.39 -12.39
C ASP A 79 -7.79 -4.12 -13.58
N SER A 80 -8.50 -5.14 -14.09
CA SER A 80 -8.12 -5.81 -15.32
C SER A 80 -8.17 -4.88 -16.53
N THR A 81 -7.29 -5.14 -17.49
CA THR A 81 -7.27 -4.49 -18.80
C THR A 81 -7.52 -5.53 -19.89
N GLU A 82 -7.65 -5.10 -21.15
CA GLU A 82 -7.82 -6.04 -22.28
C GLU A 82 -6.65 -7.04 -22.41
N SER A 83 -5.46 -6.68 -21.91
CA SER A 83 -4.23 -7.47 -22.05
C SER A 83 -3.74 -8.11 -20.75
N ASN A 84 -4.37 -7.84 -19.60
CA ASN A 84 -3.94 -8.36 -18.30
C ASN A 84 -5.12 -8.57 -17.35
N SER A 85 -5.06 -9.66 -16.58
CA SER A 85 -6.02 -9.93 -15.49
C SER A 85 -5.47 -9.41 -14.16
N GLY A 86 -6.22 -8.53 -13.50
CA GLY A 86 -5.96 -8.07 -12.15
C GLY A 86 -6.40 -9.09 -11.10
N GLU A 87 -5.83 -9.00 -9.89
CA GLU A 87 -6.20 -9.90 -8.79
C GLU A 87 -7.65 -9.70 -8.34
N LYS A 88 -8.21 -8.51 -8.58
CA LYS A 88 -9.58 -8.14 -8.20
C LYS A 88 -10.63 -9.08 -8.81
N ASP A 89 -10.36 -9.66 -9.97
CA ASP A 89 -11.26 -10.57 -10.68
C ASP A 89 -11.11 -12.05 -10.24
N ALA A 90 -10.21 -12.35 -9.31
CA ALA A 90 -10.09 -13.71 -8.78
C ALA A 90 -11.37 -14.08 -8.01
N LEU A 91 -11.80 -15.35 -8.11
CA LEU A 91 -13.02 -15.84 -7.45
C LEU A 91 -13.13 -15.48 -5.95
N PRO A 92 -12.06 -15.55 -5.11
CA PRO A 92 -12.14 -15.13 -3.72
C PRO A 92 -12.36 -13.62 -3.53
N ASN A 93 -12.02 -12.81 -4.55
CA ASN A 93 -11.95 -11.36 -4.53
C ASN A 93 -13.21 -10.68 -5.08
N GLU A 94 -14.09 -11.41 -5.80
CA GLU A 94 -15.38 -10.89 -6.30
C GLU A 94 -16.29 -10.31 -5.20
N THR A 95 -16.06 -10.72 -3.94
CA THR A 95 -16.82 -10.27 -2.76
C THR A 95 -16.09 -9.22 -1.92
N LEU A 96 -14.91 -8.78 -2.34
CA LEU A 96 -14.23 -7.65 -1.72
C LEU A 96 -14.99 -6.35 -2.02
N GLY A 97 -14.81 -5.35 -1.17
CA GLY A 97 -15.45 -4.04 -1.33
C GLY A 97 -14.79 -2.98 -0.47
N GLY A 98 -15.30 -1.75 -0.53
CA GLY A 98 -14.67 -0.59 0.08
C GLY A 98 -13.58 0.05 -0.79
N PHE A 99 -13.44 -0.38 -2.05
CA PHE A 99 -12.52 0.21 -3.02
C PHE A 99 -12.84 1.68 -3.31
N ASP A 100 -14.11 2.04 -3.29
CA ASP A 100 -14.62 3.41 -3.40
C ASP A 100 -14.11 4.32 -2.27
N VAL A 101 -14.06 3.81 -1.04
CA VAL A 101 -13.52 4.55 0.11
C VAL A 101 -12.00 4.70 0.03
N ILE A 102 -11.29 3.67 -0.44
CA ILE A 102 -9.85 3.75 -0.71
C ILE A 102 -9.57 4.81 -1.79
N GLU A 103 -10.40 4.88 -2.84
CA GLU A 103 -10.30 5.89 -3.89
C GLU A 103 -10.62 7.31 -3.38
N GLU A 104 -11.63 7.48 -2.51
CA GLU A 104 -11.92 8.76 -1.84
C GLU A 104 -10.70 9.23 -1.03
N VAL A 105 -10.10 8.33 -0.24
CA VAL A 105 -8.88 8.61 0.53
C VAL A 105 -7.73 9.00 -0.39
N LYS A 106 -7.45 8.21 -1.44
CA LYS A 106 -6.36 8.50 -2.38
C LYS A 106 -6.57 9.83 -3.08
N THR A 107 -7.79 10.13 -3.50
CA THR A 107 -8.14 11.40 -4.14
C THR A 107 -7.86 12.60 -3.22
N GLU A 108 -8.27 12.54 -1.96
CA GLU A 108 -8.02 13.64 -1.01
C GLU A 108 -6.53 13.77 -0.65
N LEU A 109 -5.81 12.65 -0.51
CA LEU A 109 -4.36 12.67 -0.29
C LEU A 109 -3.60 13.25 -1.48
N GLU A 110 -3.97 12.92 -2.72
CA GLU A 110 -3.32 13.47 -3.91
C GLU A 110 -3.58 14.96 -4.09
N LYS A 111 -4.74 15.48 -3.66
CA LYS A 111 -4.98 16.94 -3.60
C LYS A 111 -4.06 17.63 -2.59
N LYS A 112 -3.72 16.94 -1.49
CA LYS A 112 -2.94 17.51 -0.38
C LYS A 112 -1.43 17.37 -0.58
N CYS A 113 -0.98 16.20 -0.99
CA CYS A 113 0.43 15.81 -1.11
C CYS A 113 0.61 14.87 -2.33
N PRO A 114 0.67 15.44 -3.56
CA PRO A 114 0.69 14.66 -4.79
C PRO A 114 1.86 13.67 -4.86
N GLY A 115 1.57 12.41 -5.18
CA GLY A 115 2.57 11.36 -5.41
C GLY A 115 3.34 10.92 -4.15
N ILE A 116 2.88 11.28 -2.96
CA ILE A 116 3.59 10.98 -1.70
C ILE A 116 3.11 9.68 -1.06
N VAL A 117 1.82 9.56 -0.78
CA VAL A 117 1.28 8.43 0.02
C VAL A 117 0.93 7.26 -0.88
N SER A 118 1.50 6.09 -0.58
CA SER A 118 1.27 4.87 -1.37
C SER A 118 -0.13 4.29 -1.15
N CYS A 119 -0.68 3.60 -2.16
CA CYS A 119 -1.96 2.90 -2.00
C CYS A 119 -1.86 1.73 -1.01
N ALA A 120 -0.71 1.08 -0.91
CA ALA A 120 -0.46 0.00 0.05
C ALA A 120 -0.58 0.51 1.49
N ASP A 121 0.00 1.67 1.78
CA ASP A 121 -0.16 2.30 3.09
C ASP A 121 -1.61 2.72 3.34
N ILE A 122 -2.31 3.29 2.35
CA ILE A 122 -3.73 3.64 2.52
C ILE A 122 -4.57 2.42 2.94
N VAL A 123 -4.35 1.26 2.31
CA VAL A 123 -5.04 0.01 2.68
C VAL A 123 -4.72 -0.40 4.13
N ALA A 124 -3.45 -0.32 4.54
CA ALA A 124 -3.04 -0.64 5.91
C ALA A 124 -3.61 0.34 6.95
N LEU A 125 -3.55 1.64 6.67
CA LEU A 125 -4.12 2.71 7.50
C LEU A 125 -5.63 2.51 7.65
N ALA A 126 -6.35 2.29 6.54
CA ALA A 126 -7.79 2.13 6.53
C ALA A 126 -8.26 0.89 7.29
N ALA A 127 -7.51 -0.22 7.24
CA ALA A 127 -7.80 -1.40 8.04
C ALA A 127 -7.65 -1.13 9.55
N ARG A 128 -6.60 -0.42 9.96
CA ARG A 128 -6.39 -0.02 11.36
C ARG A 128 -7.48 0.93 11.86
N ASP A 129 -7.85 1.92 11.06
CA ASP A 129 -8.92 2.87 11.41
C ASP A 129 -10.29 2.19 11.46
N SER A 130 -10.53 1.20 10.60
CA SER A 130 -11.75 0.37 10.62
C SER A 130 -11.89 -0.44 11.91
N VAL A 131 -10.80 -1.01 12.42
CA VAL A 131 -10.83 -1.80 13.66
C VAL A 131 -11.00 -0.91 14.90
N SER A 132 -10.50 0.34 14.84
CA SER A 132 -10.62 1.30 15.95
C SER A 132 -11.94 2.08 15.98
N PHE A 133 -12.77 1.96 14.94
CA PHE A 133 -14.07 2.63 14.83
C PHE A 133 -15.02 2.22 15.98
N GLN A 134 -15.71 3.21 16.56
CA GLN A 134 -16.59 3.07 17.74
C GLN A 134 -17.91 3.82 17.54
#